data_AF-A0A3S0QRF3-F1
#
_entry.id   AF-A0A3S0QRF3-F1
#
_cell.length_a   1.000
_cell.length_b   1.000
_cell.length_c   1.000
_cell.angle_alpha   90.00
_cell.angle_beta   90.00
_cell.angle_gamma   90.00
#
_symmetry.space_group_name_H-M   'P 1'
#
loop_
_entity.id
_entity.type
_entity.pdbx_description
1 polymer ?
#
loop_
_entity_poly.entity_id
_entity_poly.type
_entity_poly.pdbx_seq_one_letter_code
_entity_poly.pdbx_strand_id
1 'polypeptide(L)'
;MAGGVAAHLYAEFDSDATAGHRTASRAVRRLHAAHPMLRLQVTDEGHQSVVALDAMHDLTVDDMRDIDSPTLEASLADKRQSMSHQRLALDRGHVTDISVSVLPKDAGACMWTST
;
A
#
# COMPACT_ATOMS: atom_id res chain seq x y z
N MET A 1 -16.24 5.02 24.24
CA MET A 1 -16.31 4.00 23.17
C MET A 1 -16.76 4.66 21.88
N ALA A 2 -15.82 4.99 20.99
CA ALA A 2 -16.10 5.55 19.65
C ALA A 2 -15.05 5.08 18.60
N GLY A 3 -14.32 4.01 18.88
CA GLY A 3 -13.47 3.32 17.89
C GLY A 3 -14.27 2.21 17.23
N GLY A 4 -14.44 2.28 15.90
CA GLY A 4 -15.26 1.32 15.16
C GLY A 4 -15.36 1.59 13.67
N VAL A 5 -15.18 2.84 13.22
CA VAL A 5 -15.08 3.21 11.81
C VAL A 5 -13.79 3.99 11.58
N ALA A 6 -12.71 3.26 11.31
CA ALA A 6 -11.68 3.79 10.43
C ALA A 6 -12.25 3.71 9.00
N ALA A 7 -12.16 4.79 8.23
CA ALA A 7 -12.65 4.82 6.86
C ALA A 7 -11.64 4.12 5.93
N HIS A 8 -11.56 2.80 6.02
CA HIS A 8 -10.62 1.99 5.22
C HIS A 8 -10.96 2.06 3.73
N LEU A 9 -10.15 2.76 2.94
CA LEU A 9 -10.31 2.86 1.50
C LEU A 9 -9.33 1.91 0.79
N TYR A 10 -9.78 0.69 0.52
CA TYR A 10 -9.11 -0.15 -0.47
C TYR A 10 -9.53 0.28 -1.88
N ALA A 11 -8.56 0.59 -2.73
CA ALA A 11 -8.76 0.91 -4.14
C ALA A 11 -8.12 -0.17 -5.03
N GLU A 12 -8.78 -0.46 -6.16
CA GLU A 12 -8.39 -1.20 -7.43
C GLU A 12 -6.65 -0.24 -9.68
N PHE A 13 -5.36 0.28 -9.68
CA PHE A 13 -4.64 0.95 -10.79
C PHE A 13 -3.83 -0.04 -11.66
N ASP A 14 -4.56 -0.85 -12.44
CA ASP A 14 -4.01 -1.52 -13.62
C ASP A 14 -3.29 -0.50 -14.53
N SER A 15 -2.11 -0.87 -15.04
CA SER A 15 -1.28 0.05 -15.83
C SER A 15 -0.51 -0.63 -16.96
N ASP A 16 -0.69 -0.10 -18.18
CA ASP A 16 -0.05 -0.56 -19.43
C ASP A 16 1.45 -0.17 -19.54
N ALA A 17 2.18 -0.24 -18.42
CA ALA A 17 3.63 -0.08 -18.30
C ALA A 17 4.24 1.22 -18.90
N THR A 18 4.21 2.32 -18.13
CA THR A 18 5.10 3.48 -18.35
C THR A 18 5.85 3.93 -17.08
N ALA A 19 5.18 3.97 -15.93
CA ALA A 19 5.82 4.22 -14.63
C ALA A 19 6.44 2.94 -14.05
N GLY A 20 7.60 2.52 -14.56
CA GLY A 20 8.34 1.37 -14.01
C GLY A 20 8.60 1.53 -12.50
N HIS A 21 8.51 0.44 -11.72
CA HIS A 21 8.43 0.44 -10.24
C HIS A 21 9.37 1.42 -9.51
N ARG A 22 10.62 1.57 -9.95
CA ARG A 22 11.61 2.52 -9.38
C ARG A 22 11.15 3.99 -9.41
N THR A 23 10.33 4.37 -10.39
CA THR A 23 9.70 5.70 -10.48
C THR A 23 8.55 5.80 -9.48
N ALA A 24 7.73 4.76 -9.35
CA ALA A 24 6.66 4.70 -8.36
C ALA A 24 7.22 4.75 -6.93
N SER A 25 8.29 4.01 -6.59
CA SER A 25 8.94 4.11 -5.26
C SER A 25 9.39 5.53 -4.93
N ARG A 26 9.92 6.26 -5.93
CA ARG A 26 10.32 7.67 -5.77
C ARG A 26 9.14 8.62 -5.64
N ALA A 27 8.00 8.32 -6.28
CA ALA A 27 6.77 9.08 -6.13
C ALA A 27 6.15 8.87 -4.73
N VAL A 28 6.05 7.63 -4.29
CA VAL A 28 5.51 7.24 -2.96
C VAL A 28 6.36 7.83 -1.82
N ARG A 29 7.70 7.74 -1.91
CA ARG A 29 8.61 8.41 -0.97
C ARG A 29 8.33 9.91 -0.86
N ARG A 30 8.08 10.57 -2.00
CA ARG A 30 7.78 12.01 -2.07
C ARG A 30 6.38 12.35 -1.54
N LEU A 31 5.40 11.48 -1.77
CA LEU A 31 4.03 11.62 -1.28
C LEU A 31 4.03 11.64 0.26
N HIS A 32 4.61 10.62 0.90
CA HIS A 32 4.75 10.57 2.36
C HIS A 32 5.61 11.72 2.90
N ALA A 33 6.67 12.14 2.19
CA ALA A 33 7.46 13.31 2.58
C ALA A 33 6.62 14.60 2.59
N ALA A 34 5.83 14.84 1.54
CA ALA A 34 5.05 16.07 1.34
C ALA A 34 3.76 16.16 2.17
N HIS A 35 3.20 15.02 2.60
CA HIS A 35 1.92 14.98 3.31
C HIS A 35 2.08 14.38 4.72
N PRO A 36 2.28 15.20 5.77
CA PRO A 36 2.41 14.76 7.16
C PRO A 36 1.27 13.87 7.68
N MET A 37 0.05 14.05 7.15
CA MET A 37 -1.11 13.24 7.53
C MET A 37 -1.01 11.78 7.07
N LEU A 38 -0.21 11.47 6.04
CA LEU A 38 0.12 10.10 5.63
C LEU A 38 1.19 9.45 6.54
N ARG A 39 1.48 10.09 7.68
CA ARG A 39 2.42 9.65 8.74
C ARG A 39 1.87 9.95 10.13
N LEU A 40 0.54 10.07 10.24
CA LEU A 40 -0.15 10.39 11.48
C LEU A 40 -0.12 9.18 12.42
N GLN A 41 0.61 9.30 13.53
CA GLN A 41 0.48 8.38 14.66
C GLN A 41 -0.65 8.86 15.57
N VAL A 42 -1.51 7.95 16.00
CA VAL A 42 -2.55 8.20 17.01
C VAL A 42 -2.46 7.14 18.09
N THR A 43 -2.30 7.55 19.35
CA THR A 43 -2.22 6.64 20.51
C THR A 43 -3.62 6.21 20.99
N ASP A 44 -3.69 5.18 21.84
CA ASP A 44 -4.96 4.71 22.43
C ASP A 44 -5.65 5.78 23.31
N GLU A 45 -4.88 6.72 23.87
CA GLU A 45 -5.40 7.90 24.58
C GLU A 45 -5.86 9.03 23.63
N GLY A 46 -5.69 8.86 22.31
CA GLY A 46 -6.08 9.82 21.28
C GLY A 46 -5.06 10.92 20.99
N HIS A 47 -3.83 10.85 21.54
CA HIS A 47 -2.78 11.81 21.22
C HIS A 47 -2.32 11.64 19.78
N GLN A 48 -2.12 12.77 19.07
CA GLN A 48 -1.71 12.78 17.66
C GLN A 48 -0.29 13.32 17.50
N SER A 49 0.49 12.64 16.67
CA SER A 49 1.88 12.98 16.33
C SER A 49 2.14 12.66 14.85
N VAL A 50 3.25 13.17 14.31
CA VAL A 50 3.70 12.83 12.94
C VAL A 50 5.05 12.12 13.07
N VAL A 51 5.12 10.87 12.61
CA VAL A 51 6.36 10.08 12.70
C VAL A 51 7.39 10.52 11.66
N ALA A 52 8.67 10.23 11.92
CA ALA A 52 9.73 10.44 10.95
C ALA A 52 9.53 9.56 9.70
N LEU A 53 9.96 10.06 8.55
CA LEU A 53 9.82 9.35 7.27
C LEU A 53 10.85 8.19 7.18
N ASP A 54 10.43 6.98 7.51
CA ASP A 54 11.26 5.76 7.53
C ASP A 54 10.89 4.75 6.42
N ALA A 55 11.40 3.52 6.49
CA ALA A 55 11.18 2.48 5.48
C ALA A 55 9.73 1.93 5.40
N MET A 56 8.86 2.17 6.39
CA MET A 56 7.44 1.78 6.30
C MET A 56 6.66 2.65 5.31
N HIS A 57 7.24 3.78 4.91
CA HIS A 57 6.66 4.78 4.02
C HIS A 57 7.18 4.65 2.57
N ASP A 58 7.78 3.52 2.23
CA ASP A 58 8.26 3.17 0.90
C ASP A 58 7.25 2.30 0.14
N LEU A 59 7.35 2.26 -1.19
CA LEU A 59 6.50 1.39 -2.02
C LEU A 59 6.88 -0.07 -1.80
N THR A 60 5.93 -0.90 -1.36
CA THR A 60 6.04 -2.36 -1.39
C THR A 60 6.06 -2.84 -2.85
N VAL A 61 7.04 -3.68 -3.21
CA VAL A 61 7.22 -4.19 -4.58
C VAL A 61 7.18 -5.72 -4.54
N ASP A 62 6.05 -6.30 -4.94
CA ASP A 62 5.87 -7.74 -5.09
C ASP A 62 6.26 -8.13 -6.51
N ASP A 63 7.39 -8.83 -6.66
CA ASP A 63 7.87 -9.27 -7.97
C ASP A 63 7.31 -10.64 -8.32
N MET A 64 6.32 -10.67 -9.23
CA MET A 64 5.53 -11.86 -9.55
C MET A 64 5.79 -12.34 -10.99
N ARG A 65 6.81 -11.79 -11.66
CA ARG A 65 7.12 -11.98 -13.08
C ARG A 65 7.42 -13.42 -13.50
N ASP A 66 7.88 -14.24 -12.55
CA ASP A 66 8.29 -15.62 -12.76
C ASP A 66 7.30 -16.64 -12.14
N ILE A 67 6.09 -16.20 -11.78
CA ILE A 67 5.00 -17.04 -11.22
C ILE A 67 4.10 -17.56 -12.34
N ASP A 68 3.68 -18.83 -12.28
CA ASP A 68 2.75 -19.44 -13.24
C ASP A 68 1.30 -18.98 -13.02
N SER A 69 0.51 -18.87 -14.10
CA SER A 69 -0.81 -18.22 -14.07
C SER A 69 -1.79 -18.74 -12.99
N PRO A 70 -1.90 -20.07 -12.72
CA PRO A 70 -2.74 -20.57 -11.63
C PRO A 70 -2.30 -20.07 -10.24
N THR A 71 -1.00 -20.09 -9.94
CA THR A 71 -0.42 -19.61 -8.69
C THR A 71 -0.50 -18.08 -8.58
N LEU A 72 -0.37 -17.37 -9.72
CA LEU A 72 -0.47 -15.92 -9.80
C LEU A 72 -1.87 -15.43 -9.40
N GLU A 73 -2.93 -15.99 -9.98
CA GLU A 73 -4.31 -15.56 -9.67
C GLU A 73 -4.68 -15.87 -8.21
N ALA A 74 -4.24 -17.01 -7.67
CA ALA A 74 -4.41 -17.32 -6.25
C ALA A 74 -3.68 -16.30 -5.36
N SER A 75 -2.42 -15.99 -5.67
CA SER A 75 -1.61 -15.03 -4.91
C SER A 75 -2.18 -13.60 -4.95
N LEU A 76 -2.75 -13.19 -6.09
CA LEU A 76 -3.44 -11.90 -6.23
C LEU A 76 -4.76 -11.89 -5.46
N ALA A 77 -5.55 -12.98 -5.49
CA ALA A 77 -6.78 -13.10 -4.72
C ALA A 77 -6.52 -13.02 -3.21
N ASP A 78 -5.50 -13.72 -2.70
CA ASP A 78 -5.09 -13.66 -1.29
C ASP A 78 -4.62 -12.25 -0.89
N LYS A 79 -3.83 -11.59 -1.75
CA LYS A 79 -3.39 -10.19 -1.55
C LYS A 79 -4.59 -9.24 -1.48
N ARG A 80 -5.55 -9.34 -2.40
CA ARG A 80 -6.80 -8.55 -2.42
C ARG A 80 -7.62 -8.77 -1.16
N GLN A 81 -7.82 -10.02 -0.76
CA GLN A 81 -8.58 -10.37 0.44
C GLN A 81 -7.92 -9.82 1.71
N SER A 82 -6.58 -9.87 1.78
CA SER A 82 -5.81 -9.26 2.87
C SER A 82 -5.99 -7.73 2.91
N MET A 83 -5.67 -7.04 1.81
CA MET A 83 -5.71 -5.56 1.74
C MET A 83 -7.12 -4.98 1.89
N SER A 84 -8.16 -5.69 1.46
CA SER A 84 -9.56 -5.29 1.67
C SER A 84 -9.98 -5.25 3.14
N HIS A 85 -9.31 -6.04 4.01
CA HIS A 85 -9.69 -6.24 5.42
C HIS A 85 -8.59 -5.82 6.40
N GLN A 86 -7.48 -5.25 5.91
CA GLN A 86 -6.32 -4.95 6.73
C GLN A 86 -6.59 -3.88 7.80
N ARG A 87 -5.84 -3.96 8.89
CA ARG A 87 -5.85 -2.99 9.99
C ARG A 87 -4.45 -2.43 10.14
N LEU A 88 -4.22 -1.26 9.55
CA LEU A 88 -2.92 -0.62 9.57
C LEU A 88 -2.57 -0.08 10.96
N ALA A 89 -1.26 -0.02 11.24
CA ALA A 89 -0.71 0.31 12.56
C ALA A 89 -0.70 1.84 12.80
N LEU A 90 -1.90 2.39 13.00
CA LEU A 90 -2.13 3.80 13.34
C LEU A 90 -1.36 4.24 14.60
N ASP A 91 -1.09 3.31 15.52
CA ASP A 91 -0.23 3.49 16.70
C ASP A 91 1.24 3.78 16.34
N ARG A 92 1.64 3.63 15.06
CA ARG A 92 3.03 3.73 14.57
C ARG A 92 3.19 4.70 13.41
N GLY A 93 2.12 5.39 13.01
CA GLY A 93 2.12 6.26 11.82
C GLY A 93 1.78 5.55 10.52
N HIS A 94 1.52 4.23 10.55
CA HIS A 94 1.09 3.47 9.38
C HIS A 94 -0.42 3.69 9.17
N VAL A 95 -0.75 4.72 8.41
CA VAL A 95 -2.12 5.06 8.02
C VAL A 95 -2.51 4.55 6.64
N THR A 96 -1.52 4.45 5.74
CA THR A 96 -1.68 4.34 4.29
C THR A 96 -0.69 3.28 3.82
N ASP A 97 -1.14 2.32 3.00
CA ASP A 97 -0.30 1.25 2.45
C ASP A 97 -0.38 1.25 0.91
N ILE A 98 0.77 1.05 0.28
CA ILE A 98 0.99 1.30 -1.13
C ILE A 98 1.88 0.19 -1.70
N SER A 99 1.34 -0.56 -2.67
CA SER A 99 2.05 -1.70 -3.27
C SER A 99 1.93 -1.76 -4.80
N VAL A 100 2.93 -2.36 -5.44
CA VAL A 100 2.87 -2.80 -6.84
C VAL A 100 3.10 -4.30 -6.93
N SER A 101 2.22 -4.99 -7.65
CA SER A 101 2.50 -6.35 -8.11
C SER A 101 3.05 -6.26 -9.54
N VAL A 102 4.33 -6.60 -9.72
CA VAL A 102 4.98 -6.60 -11.04
C VAL A 102 4.73 -7.96 -11.69
N LEU A 103 3.80 -8.00 -12.65
CA LEU A 103 3.29 -9.25 -13.20
C LEU A 103 4.09 -9.74 -14.43
N PRO A 104 3.97 -11.04 -14.81
CA PRO A 104 4.54 -11.57 -16.05
C PRO A 104 4.08 -10.74 -17.25
N LYS A 105 4.89 -10.65 -18.32
CA LYS A 105 4.58 -9.77 -19.47
C LYS A 105 3.26 -10.09 -20.18
N ASP A 106 2.76 -11.30 -20.02
CA ASP A 106 1.54 -11.82 -20.64
C ASP A 106 0.31 -11.71 -19.70
N ALA A 107 0.47 -11.06 -18.53
CA ALA A 107 -0.59 -10.74 -17.57
C ALA A 107 -0.55 -9.24 -17.20
N GLY A 108 -1.68 -8.53 -17.39
CA GLY A 108 -1.76 -7.07 -17.22
C GLY A 108 -1.44 -6.59 -15.80
N ALA A 109 -0.55 -5.60 -15.66
CA ALA A 109 0.08 -5.29 -14.37
C ALA A 109 -0.79 -4.44 -13.44
N CYS A 110 -1.01 -4.94 -12.22
CA CYS A 110 -1.98 -4.46 -11.25
C CYS A 110 -1.27 -3.76 -10.05
N MET A 111 -1.52 -2.46 -9.83
CA MET A 111 -0.91 -1.65 -8.76
C MET A 111 -1.99 -0.90 -7.98
N TRP A 112 -1.93 -0.87 -6.65
CA TRP A 112 -3.01 -0.25 -5.88
C TRP A 112 -2.54 0.34 -4.54
N THR A 113 -3.33 1.29 -4.02
CA THR A 113 -2.95 2.17 -2.90
C THR A 113 -4.13 2.45 -1.98
N SER A 114 -3.99 2.16 -0.69
CA SER A 114 -4.95 2.46 0.37
C SER A 114 -4.53 3.72 1.10
N THR A 115 -5.44 4.70 1.26
CA THR A 115 -5.25 5.85 2.18
C THR A 115 -5.83 5.54 3.55
#